data_AF-A0A502L1F3-F1
#
_entry.id   AF-A0A502L1F3-F1
#
_cell.length_a   1.000
_cell.length_b   1.000
_cell.length_c   1.000
_cell.angle_alpha   90.00
_cell.angle_beta   90.00
_cell.angle_gamma   90.00
#
_symmetry.space_group_name_H-M   'P 1'
#
loop_
_entity.id
_entity.type
_entity.pdbx_description
1 polymer ?
#
loop_
_entity_poly.entity_id
_entity_poly.type
_entity_poly.pdbx_seq_one_letter_code
_entity_poly.pdbx_strand_id
1 'polypeptide(L)'
;MKNILTYGWYARIFIIVLWFASLWFRTILDFEQKQALLVALIGLSNLTLYLIVAMRLPLLTHSQSSAVLPGFSSQLKTELLQILGISLLPTLLLLPNFWMWLGLISIMLACAMLMAAMIYLPKYQIIFFAIMLLPISFESLSIVVTFDQVMSFFVYIFPAIAVCTWWLLDKLVVYRKPSKHIAKMMLMVNASLDRTLAAQDHIPPESQNIFMRWWGNLNFGHERKIISAADEFQQRLSMRKLIAIGCHSSASFSRYSYITWSLATILVCSVALTLDQSHYAAFIPLISIVPAIIIGTASITLFQMVNSKSSYLARLSILPRFNDKQSFAKAFIKYILFNQGAIIVFIAMLVAITILTFEHLSWGIYFKVCLLAIALCLINSALMFFCWSNKSTGFQKYIFIIVFNFILFMLLILEMTHNGIDSAISLSSIFTVMLVCASLCVYTIRRYLHRFTVTV
;
A
#
# COMPACT_ATOMS: atom_id res chain seq x y z
N MET A 1 -1.59 -1.15 -27.49
CA MET A 1 -2.14 -1.67 -26.20
C MET A 1 -1.39 -1.18 -24.98
N LYS A 2 -0.12 -0.77 -25.11
CA LYS A 2 0.74 -0.23 -24.04
C LYS A 2 0.07 0.80 -23.13
N ASN A 3 -0.61 1.79 -23.73
CA ASN A 3 -1.30 2.86 -23.02
C ASN A 3 -2.51 2.37 -22.20
N ILE A 4 -3.08 1.21 -22.55
CA ILE A 4 -4.19 0.57 -21.84
C ILE A 4 -3.63 -0.29 -20.69
N LEU A 5 -2.53 -1.01 -20.92
CA LEU A 5 -1.81 -1.79 -19.89
C LEU A 5 -1.20 -0.89 -18.79
N THR A 6 -0.69 0.27 -19.18
CA THR A 6 -0.11 1.31 -18.29
C THR A 6 -1.05 2.51 -18.15
N TYR A 7 -2.36 2.27 -18.13
CA TYR A 7 -3.35 3.33 -18.03
C TYR A 7 -3.21 4.11 -16.71
N GLY A 8 -3.06 5.44 -16.83
CA GLY A 8 -2.80 6.35 -15.71
C GLY A 8 -1.48 7.10 -15.90
N TRP A 9 -1.56 8.35 -16.36
CA TRP A 9 -0.39 9.20 -16.57
C TRP A 9 0.41 9.44 -15.27
N TYR A 10 -0.29 9.62 -14.16
CA TYR A 10 0.32 9.80 -12.83
C TYR A 10 1.11 8.58 -12.37
N ALA A 11 0.62 7.36 -12.65
CA ALA A 11 1.35 6.13 -12.31
C ALA A 11 2.65 5.99 -13.11
N ARG A 12 2.64 6.40 -14.39
CA ARG A 12 3.85 6.41 -15.24
C ARG A 12 4.87 7.42 -14.75
N ILE A 13 4.44 8.66 -14.49
CA ILE A 13 5.32 9.69 -13.93
C ILE A 13 5.91 9.23 -12.61
N PHE A 14 5.10 8.62 -11.74
CA PHE A 14 5.54 8.10 -10.45
C PHE A 14 6.68 7.10 -10.57
N ILE A 15 6.55 6.10 -11.44
CA ILE A 15 7.58 5.06 -11.65
C ILE A 15 8.84 5.69 -12.23
N ILE A 16 8.70 6.61 -13.19
CA ILE A 16 9.81 7.34 -13.79
C ILE A 16 10.55 8.18 -12.73
N VAL A 17 9.83 8.87 -11.85
CA VAL A 17 10.43 9.67 -10.75
C VAL A 17 11.20 8.77 -9.79
N LEU A 18 10.69 7.58 -9.45
CA LEU A 18 11.45 6.63 -8.64
C LEU A 18 12.72 6.16 -9.34
N TRP A 19 12.67 5.85 -10.64
CA TRP A 19 13.86 5.48 -11.40
C TRP A 19 14.89 6.63 -11.45
N PHE A 20 14.44 7.87 -11.64
CA PHE A 20 15.33 9.03 -11.58
C PHE A 20 15.91 9.24 -10.17
N ALA A 21 15.13 9.02 -9.12
CA ALA A 21 15.64 9.06 -7.75
C ALA A 21 16.71 7.99 -7.52
N SER A 22 16.51 6.75 -8.02
CA SER A 22 17.56 5.72 -7.97
C SER A 22 18.84 6.17 -8.67
N LEU A 23 18.73 6.74 -9.87
CA LEU A 23 19.87 7.23 -10.65
C LEU A 23 20.59 8.38 -9.92
N TRP A 24 19.83 9.31 -9.36
CA TRP A 24 20.33 10.42 -8.55
C TRP A 24 21.10 9.92 -7.31
N PHE A 25 20.53 8.94 -6.59
CA PHE A 25 21.20 8.33 -5.45
C PHE A 25 22.51 7.63 -5.83
N ARG A 26 22.55 6.95 -6.98
CA ARG A 26 23.80 6.35 -7.50
C ARG A 26 24.90 7.40 -7.74
N THR A 27 24.54 8.60 -8.17
CA THR A 27 25.54 9.64 -8.51
C THR A 27 26.09 10.39 -7.30
N ILE A 28 25.42 10.34 -6.15
CA ILE A 28 25.73 11.19 -4.99
C ILE A 28 26.27 10.41 -3.79
N LEU A 29 25.93 9.12 -3.69
CA LEU A 29 26.29 8.30 -2.54
C LEU A 29 27.29 7.20 -2.95
N ASP A 30 28.30 6.98 -2.11
CA ASP A 30 29.25 5.88 -2.30
C ASP A 30 28.52 4.52 -2.32
N PHE A 31 28.84 3.72 -3.33
CA PHE A 31 28.09 2.51 -3.69
C PHE A 31 28.05 1.47 -2.56
N GLU A 32 29.14 1.34 -1.80
CA GLU A 32 29.29 0.32 -0.75
C GLU A 32 28.39 0.56 0.47
N GLN A 33 28.11 1.82 0.82
CA GLN A 33 27.36 2.13 2.05
C GLN A 33 25.85 1.90 1.93
N LYS A 34 25.27 1.87 0.71
CA LYS A 34 23.80 1.91 0.53
C LYS A 34 23.26 1.05 -0.63
N GLN A 35 23.96 -0.01 -1.04
CA GLN A 35 23.51 -0.97 -2.06
C GLN A 35 22.08 -1.50 -1.81
N ALA A 36 21.72 -1.76 -0.55
CA ALA A 36 20.38 -2.23 -0.17
C ALA A 36 19.26 -1.23 -0.50
N LEU A 37 19.49 0.07 -0.30
CA LEU A 37 18.51 1.12 -0.59
C LEU A 37 18.25 1.24 -2.09
N LEU A 38 19.30 1.18 -2.91
CA LEU A 38 19.20 1.22 -4.37
C LEU A 38 18.43 0.00 -4.89
N VAL A 39 18.78 -1.20 -4.44
CA VAL A 39 18.10 -2.45 -4.81
C VAL A 39 16.62 -2.42 -4.40
N ALA A 40 16.32 -1.92 -3.19
CA ALA A 40 14.94 -1.77 -2.72
C ALA A 40 14.14 -0.78 -3.57
N LEU A 41 14.72 0.36 -3.97
CA LEU A 41 14.03 1.39 -4.75
C LEU A 41 13.71 0.92 -6.17
N ILE A 42 14.64 0.19 -6.80
CA ILE A 42 14.42 -0.44 -8.12
C ILE A 42 13.39 -1.57 -8.00
N GLY A 43 13.53 -2.43 -6.98
CA GLY A 43 12.59 -3.52 -6.77
C GLY A 43 11.17 -3.03 -6.53
N LEU A 44 11.00 -2.02 -5.70
CA LEU A 44 9.69 -1.48 -5.34
C LEU A 44 9.03 -0.73 -6.52
N SER A 45 9.80 0.05 -7.29
CA SER A 45 9.31 0.73 -8.51
C SER A 45 8.87 -0.27 -9.58
N ASN A 46 9.64 -1.34 -9.80
CA ASN A 46 9.30 -2.39 -10.76
C ASN A 46 8.12 -3.24 -10.28
N LEU A 47 8.04 -3.56 -8.98
CA LEU A 47 6.92 -4.30 -8.41
C LEU A 47 5.61 -3.50 -8.51
N THR A 48 5.64 -2.18 -8.35
CA THR A 48 4.46 -1.32 -8.59
C THR A 48 4.06 -1.31 -10.06
N LEU A 49 5.02 -1.22 -10.99
CA LEU A 49 4.73 -1.34 -12.43
C LEU A 49 4.06 -2.69 -12.74
N TYR A 50 4.63 -3.80 -12.26
CA TYR A 50 4.10 -5.14 -12.50
C TYR A 50 2.70 -5.30 -11.94
N LEU A 51 2.43 -4.77 -10.75
CA LEU A 51 1.10 -4.79 -10.15
C LEU A 51 0.08 -4.03 -11.03
N ILE A 52 0.42 -2.84 -11.53
CA ILE A 52 -0.47 -2.05 -12.41
C ILE A 52 -0.79 -2.82 -13.70
N VAL A 53 0.24 -3.37 -14.35
CA VAL A 53 0.10 -4.12 -15.59
C VAL A 53 -0.74 -5.38 -15.36
N ALA A 54 -0.42 -6.12 -14.30
CA ALA A 54 -1.12 -7.34 -13.94
C ALA A 54 -2.58 -7.08 -13.56
N MET A 55 -2.92 -5.95 -12.92
CA MET A 55 -4.30 -5.56 -12.64
C MET A 55 -5.10 -5.26 -13.90
N ARG A 56 -4.47 -4.81 -14.99
CA ARG A 56 -5.16 -4.48 -16.25
C ARG A 56 -5.22 -5.64 -17.24
N LEU A 57 -4.34 -6.61 -17.07
CA LEU A 57 -4.25 -7.80 -17.92
C LEU A 57 -5.58 -8.58 -18.05
N PRO A 58 -6.38 -8.77 -16.99
CA PRO A 58 -7.68 -9.45 -17.05
C PRO A 58 -8.72 -8.70 -17.87
N LEU A 59 -8.70 -7.36 -17.85
CA LEU A 59 -9.61 -6.54 -18.65
C LEU A 59 -9.40 -6.81 -20.13
N LEU A 60 -8.14 -6.96 -20.52
CA LEU A 60 -7.77 -7.19 -21.91
C LEU A 60 -8.05 -8.62 -22.33
N THR A 61 -7.66 -9.62 -21.54
CA THR A 61 -7.84 -11.04 -21.89
C THR A 61 -9.31 -11.47 -21.90
N HIS A 62 -10.16 -10.89 -21.05
CA HIS A 62 -11.58 -11.24 -20.94
C HIS A 62 -12.57 -10.24 -21.56
N SER A 63 -12.09 -9.15 -22.16
CA SER A 63 -12.96 -8.23 -22.91
C SER A 63 -13.44 -8.86 -24.23
N GLN A 64 -14.67 -8.54 -24.66
CA GLN A 64 -15.22 -9.01 -25.95
C GLN A 64 -14.35 -8.60 -27.15
N SER A 65 -13.55 -7.53 -27.01
CA SER A 65 -12.59 -7.07 -28.02
C SER A 65 -11.45 -8.05 -28.27
N SER A 66 -11.09 -8.93 -27.32
CA SER A 66 -10.05 -9.96 -27.55
C SER A 66 -10.49 -11.04 -28.53
N ALA A 67 -11.80 -11.21 -28.74
CA ALA A 67 -12.37 -12.16 -29.70
C ALA A 67 -12.51 -11.58 -31.12
N VAL A 68 -12.46 -10.26 -31.27
CA VAL A 68 -12.77 -9.55 -32.52
C VAL A 68 -11.51 -8.97 -33.19
N LEU A 69 -10.43 -8.74 -32.44
CA LEU A 69 -9.20 -8.14 -32.97
C LEU A 69 -8.26 -9.20 -33.59
N PRO A 70 -7.97 -9.14 -34.90
CA PRO A 70 -7.00 -10.03 -35.53
C PRO A 70 -5.60 -9.79 -34.95
N GLY A 71 -4.88 -10.87 -34.61
CA GLY A 71 -3.52 -10.77 -34.08
C GLY A 71 -3.39 -10.23 -32.64
N PHE A 72 -4.50 -10.13 -31.89
CA PHE A 72 -4.53 -9.66 -30.49
C PHE A 72 -3.46 -10.33 -29.61
N SER A 73 -3.27 -11.65 -29.77
CA SER A 73 -2.27 -12.43 -29.05
C SER A 73 -0.85 -11.96 -29.26
N SER A 74 -0.48 -11.73 -30.52
CA SER A 74 0.88 -11.30 -30.89
C SER A 74 1.14 -9.88 -30.38
N GLN A 75 0.16 -8.98 -30.53
CA GLN A 75 0.27 -7.60 -30.05
C GLN A 75 0.40 -7.53 -28.52
N LEU A 76 -0.39 -8.30 -27.77
CA LEU A 76 -0.32 -8.32 -26.31
C LEU A 76 1.04 -8.84 -25.83
N LYS A 77 1.59 -9.87 -26.48
CA LYS A 77 2.90 -10.45 -26.17
C LYS A 77 4.03 -9.45 -26.40
N THR A 78 4.06 -8.78 -27.55
CA THR A 78 5.07 -7.76 -27.86
C THR A 78 5.01 -6.60 -26.86
N GLU A 79 3.81 -6.17 -26.48
CA GLU A 79 3.63 -5.05 -25.54
C GLU A 79 4.05 -5.40 -24.11
N LEU A 80 3.76 -6.62 -23.65
CA LEU A 80 4.25 -7.12 -22.35
C LEU A 80 5.77 -7.22 -22.32
N LEU A 81 6.38 -7.74 -23.38
CA LEU A 81 7.85 -7.82 -23.52
C LEU A 81 8.48 -6.42 -23.53
N GLN A 82 7.89 -5.45 -24.23
CA GLN A 82 8.39 -4.08 -24.23
C GLN A 82 8.31 -3.43 -22.85
N ILE A 83 7.21 -3.63 -22.11
CA ILE A 83 7.07 -3.08 -20.75
C ILE A 83 8.13 -3.69 -19.83
N LEU A 84 8.36 -5.01 -19.94
CA LEU A 84 9.37 -5.71 -19.18
C LEU A 84 10.79 -5.25 -19.56
N GLY A 85 11.08 -5.04 -20.85
CA GLY A 85 12.36 -4.47 -21.29
C GLY A 85 12.61 -3.07 -20.72
N ILE A 86 11.59 -2.20 -20.70
CA ILE A 86 11.70 -0.84 -20.13
C ILE A 86 11.92 -0.89 -18.60
N SER A 87 11.24 -1.79 -17.88
CA SER A 87 11.38 -1.91 -16.42
C SER A 87 12.75 -2.44 -15.97
N LEU A 88 13.43 -3.18 -16.86
CA LEU A 88 14.79 -3.65 -16.60
C LEU A 88 15.86 -2.61 -16.92
N LEU A 89 15.57 -1.59 -17.73
CA LEU A 89 16.57 -0.57 -18.13
C LEU A 89 17.22 0.15 -16.93
N PRO A 90 16.48 0.57 -15.88
CA PRO A 90 17.08 1.13 -14.68
C PRO A 90 18.01 0.14 -13.95
N THR A 91 17.70 -1.16 -13.96
CA THR A 91 18.53 -2.18 -13.30
C THR A 91 19.91 -2.28 -13.95
N LEU A 92 19.97 -2.14 -15.27
CA LEU A 92 21.21 -2.06 -16.05
C LEU A 92 21.98 -0.78 -15.67
N LEU A 93 21.30 0.36 -15.60
CA LEU A 93 21.99 1.62 -15.31
C LEU A 93 22.38 1.82 -13.84
N LEU A 94 22.24 0.84 -12.93
CA LEU A 94 22.41 1.06 -11.49
C LEU A 94 23.43 0.16 -10.77
N LEU A 95 23.66 -1.05 -11.25
CA LEU A 95 24.57 -2.00 -10.59
C LEU A 95 25.94 -2.06 -11.31
N PRO A 96 27.04 -2.38 -10.62
CA PRO A 96 28.39 -2.37 -11.20
C PRO A 96 28.80 -3.71 -11.87
N ASN A 97 28.14 -4.83 -11.52
CA ASN A 97 28.55 -6.17 -11.98
C ASN A 97 27.45 -6.88 -12.79
N PHE A 98 27.80 -7.39 -13.97
CA PHE A 98 26.93 -8.17 -14.85
C PHE A 98 26.25 -9.36 -14.16
N TRP A 99 26.94 -10.03 -13.23
CA TRP A 99 26.35 -11.14 -12.46
C TRP A 99 25.18 -10.68 -11.58
N MET A 100 25.33 -9.55 -10.89
CA MET A 100 24.25 -8.96 -10.10
C MET A 100 23.08 -8.50 -10.97
N TRP A 101 23.35 -8.08 -12.20
CA TRP A 101 22.30 -7.67 -13.14
C TRP A 101 21.43 -8.84 -13.52
N LEU A 102 22.03 -9.96 -13.96
CA LEU A 102 21.27 -11.15 -14.34
C LEU A 102 20.46 -11.71 -13.16
N GLY A 103 21.05 -11.74 -11.96
CA GLY A 103 20.36 -12.20 -10.75
C GLY A 103 19.13 -11.35 -10.45
N LEU A 104 19.28 -10.02 -10.49
CA LEU A 104 18.17 -9.12 -10.20
C LEU A 104 17.10 -9.14 -11.32
N ILE A 105 17.49 -9.24 -12.59
CA ILE A 105 16.56 -9.42 -13.72
C ILE A 105 15.72 -10.68 -13.52
N SER A 106 16.37 -11.78 -13.13
CA SER A 106 15.73 -13.08 -12.87
C SER A 106 14.69 -12.99 -11.75
N ILE A 107 15.05 -12.32 -10.64
CA ILE A 107 14.12 -12.04 -9.53
C ILE A 107 12.94 -11.19 -10.00
N MET A 108 13.20 -10.11 -10.74
CA MET A 108 12.15 -9.22 -11.24
C MET A 108 11.18 -9.94 -12.18
N LEU A 109 11.69 -10.84 -13.02
CA LEU A 109 10.89 -11.67 -13.92
C LEU A 109 10.00 -12.64 -13.15
N ALA A 110 10.54 -13.31 -12.13
CA ALA A 110 9.79 -14.17 -11.23
C ALA A 110 8.70 -13.40 -10.47
N CYS A 111 9.01 -12.21 -9.97
CA CYS A 111 8.03 -11.32 -9.32
C CYS A 111 6.92 -10.89 -10.27
N ALA A 112 7.22 -10.57 -11.53
CA ALA A 112 6.22 -10.20 -12.52
C ALA A 112 5.24 -11.35 -12.81
N MET A 113 5.76 -12.58 -12.96
CA MET A 113 4.93 -13.79 -13.13
C MET A 113 4.03 -14.02 -11.92
N LEU A 114 4.59 -13.92 -10.71
CA LEU A 114 3.85 -14.14 -9.48
C LEU A 114 2.75 -13.09 -9.28
N MET A 115 3.02 -11.82 -9.59
CA MET A 115 2.01 -10.75 -9.57
C MET A 115 0.85 -11.01 -10.53
N ALA A 116 1.15 -11.44 -11.77
CA ALA A 116 0.12 -11.86 -12.71
C ALA A 116 -0.68 -13.04 -12.16
N ALA A 117 0.00 -14.08 -11.66
CA ALA A 117 -0.66 -15.27 -11.12
C ALA A 117 -1.60 -14.94 -9.94
N MET A 118 -1.18 -14.09 -9.01
CA MET A 118 -1.99 -13.67 -7.85
C MET A 118 -3.31 -13.01 -8.26
N ILE A 119 -3.31 -12.23 -9.35
CA ILE A 119 -4.50 -11.52 -9.82
C ILE A 119 -5.46 -12.49 -10.53
N TYR A 120 -4.94 -13.46 -11.27
CA TYR A 120 -5.76 -14.51 -11.88
C TYR A 120 -6.30 -15.53 -10.88
N LEU A 121 -5.53 -15.83 -9.84
CA LEU A 121 -5.84 -16.81 -8.81
C LEU A 121 -5.32 -16.30 -7.45
N PRO A 122 -6.19 -15.69 -6.62
CA PRO A 122 -5.82 -15.17 -5.30
C PRO A 122 -5.22 -16.21 -4.35
N LYS A 123 -5.43 -17.51 -4.59
CA LYS A 123 -4.80 -18.60 -3.82
C LYS A 123 -3.27 -18.51 -3.82
N TYR A 124 -2.67 -17.96 -4.89
CA TYR A 124 -1.21 -17.78 -4.97
C TYR A 124 -0.68 -16.63 -4.09
N GLN A 125 -1.54 -15.85 -3.43
CA GLN A 125 -1.11 -14.91 -2.40
C GLN A 125 -0.41 -15.63 -1.24
N ILE A 126 -0.77 -16.89 -0.95
CA ILE A 126 -0.09 -17.70 0.06
C ILE A 126 1.37 -17.93 -0.31
N ILE A 127 1.67 -18.13 -1.60
CA ILE A 127 3.05 -18.29 -2.09
C ILE A 127 3.83 -16.98 -1.91
N PHE A 128 3.20 -15.83 -2.18
CA PHE A 128 3.83 -14.53 -1.92
C PHE A 128 4.21 -14.35 -0.45
N PHE A 129 3.28 -14.67 0.47
CA PHE A 129 3.57 -14.61 1.90
C PHE A 129 4.62 -15.64 2.33
N ALA A 130 4.60 -16.85 1.77
CA ALA A 130 5.63 -17.86 2.03
C ALA A 130 7.03 -17.39 1.58
N ILE A 131 7.15 -16.76 0.41
CA ILE A 131 8.41 -16.18 -0.08
C ILE A 131 8.88 -15.04 0.82
N MET A 132 7.97 -14.16 1.25
CA MET A 132 8.28 -13.06 2.17
C MET A 132 8.75 -13.55 3.54
N LEU A 133 8.27 -14.72 3.99
CA LEU A 133 8.65 -15.34 5.27
C LEU A 133 9.83 -16.32 5.13
N LEU A 134 10.27 -16.62 3.90
CA LEU A 134 11.38 -17.53 3.61
C LEU A 134 12.70 -17.13 4.30
N PRO A 135 13.08 -15.84 4.40
CA PRO A 135 14.29 -15.43 5.13
C PRO A 135 14.28 -15.92 6.58
N ILE A 136 13.11 -15.87 7.24
CA ILE A 136 12.92 -16.31 8.63
C ILE A 136 13.16 -17.82 8.76
N SER A 137 12.72 -18.60 7.76
CA SER A 137 12.89 -20.05 7.75
C SER A 137 14.36 -20.45 7.55
N PHE A 138 15.09 -19.79 6.65
CA PHE A 138 16.51 -20.08 6.43
C PHE A 138 17.36 -19.73 7.65
N GLU A 139 17.06 -18.64 8.34
CA GLU A 139 17.75 -18.27 9.56
C GLU A 139 17.43 -19.22 10.73
N SER A 140 16.18 -19.69 10.87
CA SER A 140 15.84 -20.69 11.89
C SER A 140 16.57 -22.03 11.72
N LEU A 141 17.05 -22.30 10.50
CA LEU A 141 17.82 -23.49 10.15
C LEU A 141 19.33 -23.23 10.13
N SER A 142 19.78 -22.07 10.63
CA SER A 142 21.17 -21.60 10.63
C SER A 142 21.86 -21.62 9.26
N ILE A 143 21.07 -21.46 8.18
CA ILE A 143 21.57 -21.37 6.81
C ILE A 143 21.92 -19.90 6.53
N VAL A 144 23.20 -19.55 6.59
CA VAL A 144 23.68 -18.21 6.22
C VAL A 144 23.70 -18.10 4.70
N VAL A 145 22.66 -17.51 4.13
CA VAL A 145 22.60 -17.21 2.69
C VAL A 145 23.08 -15.80 2.45
N THR A 146 24.25 -15.63 1.83
CA THR A 146 24.76 -14.29 1.49
C THR A 146 24.02 -13.71 0.28
N PHE A 147 23.97 -12.38 0.18
CA PHE A 147 23.37 -11.67 -0.96
C PHE A 147 23.92 -12.17 -2.30
N ASP A 148 25.23 -12.39 -2.38
CA ASP A 148 25.90 -12.89 -3.58
C ASP A 148 25.51 -14.34 -3.92
N GLN A 149 25.26 -15.19 -2.92
CA GLN A 149 24.75 -16.54 -3.13
C GLN A 149 23.32 -16.52 -3.68
N VAL A 150 22.46 -15.65 -3.15
CA VAL A 150 21.10 -15.45 -3.69
C VAL A 150 21.17 -15.00 -5.14
N MET A 151 21.96 -13.97 -5.43
CA MET A 151 22.10 -13.45 -6.80
C MET A 151 22.64 -14.53 -7.74
N SER A 152 23.67 -15.27 -7.32
CA SER A 152 24.26 -16.37 -8.10
C SER A 152 23.24 -17.46 -8.40
N PHE A 153 22.44 -17.89 -7.41
CA PHE A 153 21.37 -18.87 -7.60
C PHE A 153 20.36 -18.43 -8.66
N PHE A 154 19.91 -17.17 -8.60
CA PHE A 154 18.97 -16.62 -9.56
C PHE A 154 19.57 -16.41 -10.95
N VAL A 155 20.89 -16.20 -11.07
CA VAL A 155 21.61 -16.20 -12.35
C VAL A 155 21.58 -17.59 -12.97
N TYR A 156 21.90 -18.64 -12.21
CA TYR A 156 21.91 -20.01 -12.73
C TYR A 156 20.52 -20.50 -13.14
N ILE A 157 19.47 -20.06 -12.45
CA ILE A 157 18.07 -20.45 -12.74
C ILE A 157 17.42 -19.54 -13.78
N PHE A 158 18.06 -18.45 -14.17
CA PHE A 158 17.53 -17.49 -15.15
C PHE A 158 17.01 -18.15 -16.44
N PRO A 159 17.73 -19.10 -17.09
CA PRO A 159 17.22 -19.75 -18.30
C PRO A 159 15.89 -20.47 -18.07
N ALA A 160 15.74 -21.16 -16.93
CA ALA A 160 14.51 -21.86 -16.59
C ALA A 160 13.36 -20.87 -16.33
N ILE A 161 13.62 -19.75 -15.62
CA ILE A 161 12.61 -18.70 -15.39
C ILE A 161 12.20 -18.05 -16.71
N ALA A 162 13.14 -17.80 -17.63
CA ALA A 162 12.84 -17.24 -18.94
C ALA A 162 11.95 -18.16 -19.78
N VAL A 163 12.27 -19.46 -19.86
CA VAL A 163 11.46 -20.47 -20.56
C VAL A 163 10.07 -20.58 -19.92
N CYS A 164 9.99 -20.63 -18.59
CA CYS A 164 8.73 -20.67 -17.86
C CYS A 164 7.88 -19.42 -18.14
N THR A 165 8.50 -18.24 -18.15
CA THR A 165 7.80 -16.98 -18.45
C THR A 165 7.21 -17.01 -19.86
N TRP A 166 7.99 -17.45 -20.85
CA TRP A 166 7.53 -17.56 -22.22
C TRP A 166 6.34 -18.51 -22.35
N TRP A 167 6.43 -19.68 -21.72
CA TRP A 167 5.37 -20.68 -21.72
C TRP A 167 4.08 -20.18 -21.03
N LEU A 168 4.22 -19.53 -19.88
CA LEU A 168 3.08 -18.95 -19.15
C LEU A 168 2.42 -17.81 -19.92
N LEU A 169 3.21 -17.01 -20.63
CA LEU A 169 2.70 -15.91 -21.43
C LEU A 169 1.83 -16.44 -22.59
N ASP A 170 2.23 -17.53 -23.25
CA ASP A 170 1.42 -18.19 -24.27
C ASP A 170 0.11 -18.75 -23.69
N LYS A 171 0.16 -19.36 -22.49
CA LYS A 171 -1.05 -19.85 -21.80
C LYS A 171 -1.98 -18.72 -21.36
N LEU A 172 -1.44 -17.58 -20.95
CA LEU A 172 -2.20 -16.44 -20.45
C LEU A 172 -3.09 -15.83 -21.54
N VAL A 173 -2.62 -15.82 -22.79
CA VAL A 173 -3.42 -15.30 -23.91
C VAL A 173 -4.63 -16.18 -24.23
N VAL A 174 -4.50 -17.50 -24.07
CA VAL A 174 -5.56 -18.47 -24.36
C VAL A 174 -6.51 -18.68 -23.17
N TYR A 175 -6.17 -18.13 -22.00
CA TYR A 175 -6.89 -18.37 -20.75
C TYR A 175 -8.31 -17.77 -20.76
N ARG A 176 -9.34 -18.65 -20.77
CA ARG A 176 -10.75 -18.28 -20.56
C ARG A 176 -11.33 -19.05 -19.38
N LYS A 177 -11.63 -18.34 -18.28
CA LYS A 177 -12.31 -18.90 -17.10
C LYS A 177 -13.84 -18.88 -17.26
N PRO A 178 -14.61 -19.65 -16.47
CA PRO A 178 -16.07 -19.54 -16.46
C PRO A 178 -16.52 -18.14 -16.02
N SER A 179 -17.62 -17.67 -16.61
CA SER A 179 -18.14 -16.29 -16.51
C SER A 179 -18.30 -15.79 -15.07
N LYS A 180 -18.67 -16.66 -14.12
CA LYS A 180 -18.79 -16.32 -12.69
C LYS A 180 -17.46 -15.88 -12.06
N HIS A 181 -16.34 -16.51 -12.44
CA HIS A 181 -15.01 -16.11 -11.97
C HIS A 181 -14.51 -14.86 -12.68
N ILE A 182 -14.83 -14.70 -13.97
CA ILE A 182 -14.51 -13.50 -14.73
C ILE A 182 -15.25 -12.30 -14.14
N ALA A 183 -16.54 -12.40 -13.81
CA ALA A 183 -17.27 -11.30 -13.18
C ALA A 183 -16.65 -10.87 -11.83
N LYS A 184 -16.27 -11.83 -10.99
CA LYS A 184 -15.57 -11.57 -9.71
C LYS A 184 -14.21 -10.90 -9.92
N MET A 185 -13.44 -11.39 -10.89
CA MET A 185 -12.14 -10.85 -11.26
C MET A 185 -12.26 -9.45 -11.86
N MET A 186 -13.18 -9.24 -12.80
CA MET A 186 -13.51 -7.96 -13.41
C MET A 186 -14.03 -6.95 -12.39
N LEU A 187 -14.74 -7.34 -11.34
CA LEU A 187 -15.10 -6.45 -10.23
C LEU A 187 -13.88 -6.05 -9.38
N MET A 188 -12.92 -6.98 -9.19
CA MET A 188 -11.64 -6.70 -8.51
C MET A 188 -10.63 -5.92 -9.37
N VAL A 189 -10.86 -5.83 -10.68
CA VAL A 189 -9.92 -5.30 -11.69
C VAL A 189 -10.43 -4.03 -12.38
N ASN A 190 -11.76 -3.88 -12.57
CA ASN A 190 -12.44 -2.60 -12.86
C ASN A 190 -12.46 -1.66 -11.65
N ALA A 191 -11.99 -2.16 -10.52
CA ALA A 191 -11.44 -1.39 -9.44
C ALA A 191 -10.24 -0.56 -9.94
N SER A 192 -10.52 0.49 -10.73
CA SER A 192 -9.64 1.65 -10.77
C SER A 192 -9.42 2.13 -9.34
N LEU A 193 -8.25 2.69 -9.03
CA LEU A 193 -7.95 3.35 -7.75
C LEU A 193 -9.06 4.32 -7.25
N ASP A 194 -10.00 4.73 -8.12
CA ASP A 194 -11.23 5.44 -7.79
C ASP A 194 -12.26 4.66 -6.95
N ARG A 195 -12.30 3.32 -7.02
CA ARG A 195 -13.39 2.49 -6.48
C ARG A 195 -12.94 1.19 -5.81
N THR A 196 -11.64 0.91 -5.72
CA THR A 196 -11.08 -0.41 -5.33
C THR A 196 -11.65 -1.02 -4.05
N LEU A 197 -11.80 -0.23 -2.98
CA LEU A 197 -12.24 -0.75 -1.70
C LEU A 197 -13.76 -0.61 -1.51
N ALA A 198 -14.36 0.46 -2.02
CA ALA A 198 -15.80 0.68 -1.95
C ALA A 198 -16.61 -0.20 -2.92
N ALA A 199 -16.00 -0.64 -4.03
CA ALA A 199 -16.61 -1.59 -4.96
C ALA A 199 -16.75 -3.00 -4.34
N GLN A 200 -15.95 -3.35 -3.33
CA GLN A 200 -16.07 -4.64 -2.62
C GLN A 200 -17.37 -4.73 -1.82
N ASP A 201 -17.89 -3.61 -1.32
CA ASP A 201 -19.17 -3.55 -0.61
C ASP A 201 -20.38 -3.74 -1.54
N HIS A 202 -20.20 -3.56 -2.86
CA HIS A 202 -21.23 -3.81 -3.87
C HIS A 202 -21.23 -5.26 -4.38
N ILE A 203 -20.23 -6.07 -4.00
CA ILE A 203 -20.18 -7.50 -4.33
C ILE A 203 -21.22 -8.21 -3.48
N PRO A 204 -22.21 -8.90 -4.06
CA PRO A 204 -23.26 -9.55 -3.28
C PRO A 204 -22.64 -10.56 -2.31
N PRO A 205 -23.11 -10.62 -1.05
CA PRO A 205 -22.49 -11.42 0.00
C PRO A 205 -22.36 -12.89 -0.43
N GLU A 206 -23.34 -13.43 -1.15
CA GLU A 206 -23.35 -14.79 -1.71
C GLU A 206 -22.20 -15.12 -2.67
N SER A 207 -21.52 -14.12 -3.22
CA SER A 207 -20.37 -14.28 -4.11
C SER A 207 -19.01 -14.03 -3.42
N GLN A 208 -19.04 -13.52 -2.19
CA GLN A 208 -17.86 -13.30 -1.36
C GLN A 208 -17.37 -14.62 -0.75
N ASN A 209 -16.06 -14.72 -0.53
CA ASN A 209 -15.46 -15.86 0.18
C ASN A 209 -15.94 -15.89 1.64
N ILE A 210 -15.99 -17.09 2.25
CA ILE A 210 -16.45 -17.27 3.65
C ILE A 210 -15.69 -16.37 4.62
N PHE A 211 -14.36 -16.28 4.48
CA PHE A 211 -13.53 -15.39 5.28
C PHE A 211 -13.93 -13.91 5.13
N MET A 212 -14.17 -13.43 3.91
CA MET A 212 -14.56 -12.04 3.67
C MET A 212 -15.94 -11.73 4.25
N ARG A 213 -16.88 -12.68 4.17
CA ARG A 213 -18.20 -12.53 4.82
C ARG A 213 -18.07 -12.48 6.33
N TRP A 214 -17.26 -13.36 6.92
CA TRP A 214 -16.98 -13.38 8.35
C TRP A 214 -16.35 -12.07 8.81
N TRP A 215 -15.33 -11.58 8.10
CA TRP A 215 -14.67 -10.30 8.36
C TRP A 215 -15.62 -9.11 8.24
N GLY A 216 -16.42 -9.05 7.16
CA GLY A 216 -17.44 -8.03 6.97
C GLY A 216 -18.48 -8.04 8.10
N ASN A 217 -18.96 -9.22 8.49
CA ASN A 217 -19.93 -9.36 9.58
C ASN A 217 -19.38 -8.92 10.94
N LEU A 218 -18.10 -9.17 11.23
CA LEU A 218 -17.46 -8.64 12.44
C LEU A 218 -17.45 -7.11 12.44
N ASN A 219 -17.03 -6.50 11.34
CA ASN A 219 -16.92 -5.04 11.21
C ASN A 219 -18.29 -4.36 11.25
N PHE A 220 -19.29 -4.84 10.51
CA PHE A 220 -20.63 -4.27 10.52
C PHE A 220 -21.41 -4.63 11.79
N GLY A 221 -21.15 -5.79 12.40
CA GLY A 221 -21.79 -6.23 13.63
C GLY A 221 -21.48 -5.29 14.81
N HIS A 222 -20.26 -4.76 14.88
CA HIS A 222 -19.90 -3.76 15.90
C HIS A 222 -20.74 -2.48 15.79
N GLU A 223 -20.85 -1.91 14.58
CA GLU A 223 -21.64 -0.70 14.35
C GLU A 223 -23.14 -0.94 14.58
N ARG A 224 -23.67 -2.10 14.19
CA ARG A 224 -25.06 -2.50 14.48
C ARG A 224 -25.34 -2.54 15.98
N LYS A 225 -24.42 -3.09 16.78
CA LYS A 225 -24.54 -3.10 18.26
C LYS A 225 -24.52 -1.69 18.86
N ILE A 226 -23.73 -0.78 18.30
CA ILE A 226 -23.70 0.62 18.75
C ILE A 226 -25.02 1.32 18.44
N ILE A 227 -25.59 1.05 17.26
CA ILE A 227 -26.89 1.60 16.86
C ILE A 227 -28.00 1.04 17.75
N SER A 228 -28.04 -0.28 17.96
CA SER A 228 -29.08 -0.91 18.78
C SER A 228 -29.00 -0.48 20.24
N ALA A 229 -27.80 -0.37 20.81
CA ALA A 229 -27.64 0.13 22.18
C ALA A 229 -28.05 1.61 22.29
N ALA A 230 -27.76 2.44 21.28
CA ALA A 230 -28.21 3.82 21.29
C ALA A 230 -29.73 3.95 21.23
N ASP A 231 -30.41 3.04 20.51
CA ASP A 231 -31.86 2.96 20.44
C ASP A 231 -32.47 2.48 21.77
N GLU A 232 -31.92 1.39 22.32
CA GLU A 232 -32.34 0.77 23.60
C GLU A 232 -32.20 1.72 24.80
N PHE A 233 -31.10 2.48 24.88
CA PHE A 233 -30.86 3.44 25.96
C PHE A 233 -31.37 4.87 25.65
N GLN A 234 -32.11 5.08 24.55
CA GLN A 234 -32.54 6.40 24.04
C GLN A 234 -31.39 7.44 23.97
N GLN A 235 -30.17 6.98 23.74
CA GLN A 235 -29.00 7.84 23.72
C GLN A 235 -28.76 8.44 22.33
N ARG A 236 -28.62 9.76 22.28
CA ARG A 236 -28.28 10.48 21.06
C ARG A 236 -26.84 10.19 20.63
N LEU A 237 -26.65 9.42 19.54
CA LEU A 237 -25.34 9.17 18.92
C LEU A 237 -24.59 10.47 18.58
N SER A 238 -23.32 10.63 18.92
CA SER A 238 -22.60 11.86 18.58
C SER A 238 -22.54 12.11 17.06
N MET A 239 -22.56 13.38 16.64
CA MET A 239 -22.49 13.77 15.21
C MET A 239 -21.30 13.14 14.48
N ARG A 240 -20.15 13.04 15.16
CA ARG A 240 -18.95 12.34 14.67
C ARG A 240 -19.20 10.86 14.43
N LYS A 241 -19.85 10.16 15.39
CA LYS A 241 -20.18 8.73 15.26
C LYS A 241 -21.16 8.49 14.11
N LEU A 242 -22.09 9.41 13.88
CA LEU A 242 -23.07 9.32 12.81
C LEU A 242 -22.39 9.42 11.42
N ILE A 243 -21.40 10.31 11.28
CA ILE A 243 -20.53 10.36 10.10
C ILE A 243 -19.69 9.08 9.99
N ALA A 244 -19.14 8.57 11.10
CA ALA A 244 -18.33 7.36 11.11
C ALA A 244 -19.10 6.13 10.61
N ILE A 245 -20.34 5.94 11.11
CA ILE A 245 -21.25 4.87 10.66
C ILE A 245 -21.55 5.02 9.17
N GLY A 246 -21.81 6.26 8.70
CA GLY A 246 -22.07 6.54 7.29
C GLY A 246 -20.90 6.25 6.35
N CYS A 247 -19.67 6.37 6.85
CA CYS A 247 -18.44 6.07 6.12
C CYS A 247 -17.93 4.63 6.33
N HIS A 248 -18.62 3.82 7.14
CA HIS A 248 -18.15 2.47 7.49
C HIS A 248 -18.24 1.52 6.29
N SER A 249 -17.23 0.66 6.16
CA SER A 249 -17.08 -0.28 5.05
C SER A 249 -16.42 -1.58 5.54
N SER A 250 -16.58 -2.68 4.80
CA SER A 250 -15.94 -3.95 5.14
C SER A 250 -14.41 -3.85 5.25
N ALA A 251 -13.79 -2.93 4.47
CA ALA A 251 -12.36 -2.68 4.47
C ALA A 251 -11.91 -1.60 5.49
N SER A 252 -12.81 -1.07 6.32
CA SER A 252 -12.46 -0.03 7.30
C SER A 252 -11.59 -0.60 8.41
N PHE A 253 -10.62 0.20 8.87
CA PHE A 253 -9.80 -0.16 10.03
C PHE A 253 -10.67 -0.09 11.29
N SER A 254 -11.12 -1.25 11.75
CA SER A 254 -11.94 -1.40 12.95
C SER A 254 -11.09 -1.83 14.14
N ARG A 255 -11.71 -1.89 15.33
CA ARG A 255 -11.09 -2.46 16.54
C ARG A 255 -10.51 -3.85 16.29
N TYR A 256 -11.22 -4.68 15.52
CA TYR A 256 -10.77 -6.03 15.18
C TYR A 256 -9.53 -6.01 14.28
N SER A 257 -9.46 -5.07 13.33
CA SER A 257 -8.26 -4.89 12.50
C SER A 257 -7.03 -4.57 13.35
N TYR A 258 -7.17 -3.67 14.34
CA TYR A 258 -6.08 -3.36 15.27
C TYR A 258 -5.66 -4.59 16.10
N ILE A 259 -6.63 -5.34 16.63
CA ILE A 259 -6.33 -6.57 17.40
C ILE A 259 -5.62 -7.61 16.53
N THR A 260 -6.08 -7.84 15.30
CA THR A 260 -5.46 -8.81 14.38
C THR A 260 -4.02 -8.42 14.04
N TRP A 261 -3.77 -7.13 13.77
CA TRP A 261 -2.42 -6.65 13.52
C TRP A 261 -1.52 -6.71 14.77
N SER A 262 -2.04 -6.38 15.96
CA SER A 262 -1.30 -6.57 17.21
C SER A 262 -0.95 -8.03 17.45
N LEU A 263 -1.89 -8.96 17.24
CA LEU A 263 -1.64 -10.39 17.40
C LEU A 263 -0.57 -10.88 16.43
N ALA A 264 -0.63 -10.43 15.17
CA ALA A 264 0.37 -10.76 14.16
C ALA A 264 1.76 -10.23 14.56
N THR A 265 1.86 -9.00 15.07
CA THR A 265 3.12 -8.44 15.55
C THR A 265 3.65 -9.19 16.77
N ILE A 266 2.80 -9.52 17.75
CA ILE A 266 3.20 -10.31 18.91
C ILE A 266 3.72 -11.68 18.47
N LEU A 267 3.05 -12.33 17.51
CA LEU A 267 3.49 -13.62 16.97
C LEU A 267 4.87 -13.50 16.30
N VAL A 268 5.07 -12.49 15.45
CA VAL A 268 6.37 -12.23 14.81
C VAL A 268 7.46 -11.95 15.87
N CYS A 269 7.17 -11.11 16.86
CA CYS A 269 8.07 -10.84 17.98
C CYS A 269 8.37 -12.09 18.82
N SER A 270 7.39 -12.98 19.03
CA SER A 270 7.59 -14.22 19.78
C SER A 270 8.50 -15.20 19.06
N VAL A 271 8.36 -15.32 17.72
CA VAL A 271 9.26 -16.10 16.88
C VAL A 271 10.68 -15.51 16.93
N ALA A 272 10.78 -14.18 16.87
CA ALA A 272 12.06 -13.52 16.94
C ALA A 272 12.80 -13.78 18.27
N LEU A 273 12.09 -13.75 19.41
CA LEU A 273 12.70 -14.06 20.72
C LEU A 273 13.24 -15.49 20.84
N THR A 274 12.81 -16.42 19.99
CA THR A 274 13.31 -17.80 19.97
C THR A 274 14.54 -18.00 19.10
N LEU A 275 14.99 -16.96 18.37
CA LEU A 275 16.13 -17.02 17.47
C LEU A 275 17.36 -16.35 18.10
N ASP A 276 18.55 -16.84 17.75
CA ASP A 276 19.81 -16.26 18.23
C ASP A 276 19.99 -14.80 17.75
N GLN A 277 20.60 -13.97 18.61
CA GLN A 277 20.79 -12.53 18.37
C GLN A 277 21.48 -12.18 17.05
N SER A 278 22.29 -13.08 16.50
CA SER A 278 22.96 -12.93 15.20
C SER A 278 22.00 -12.85 14.02
N HIS A 279 20.74 -13.28 14.16
CA HIS A 279 19.74 -13.36 13.10
C HIS A 279 18.69 -12.24 13.17
N TYR A 280 18.77 -11.34 14.15
CA TYR A 280 17.77 -10.28 14.29
C TYR A 280 17.74 -9.27 13.14
N ALA A 281 18.85 -9.17 12.38
CA ALA A 281 18.97 -8.27 11.25
C ALA A 281 17.93 -8.50 10.14
N ALA A 282 17.44 -9.73 9.92
CA ALA A 282 16.41 -9.99 8.91
C ALA A 282 14.99 -9.62 9.35
N PHE A 283 14.74 -9.45 10.65
CA PHE A 283 13.46 -8.97 11.15
C PHE A 283 13.33 -7.45 11.09
N ILE A 284 14.45 -6.72 11.05
CA ILE A 284 14.49 -5.26 11.00
C ILE A 284 13.66 -4.70 9.82
N PRO A 285 13.82 -5.16 8.56
CA PRO A 285 12.98 -4.72 7.46
C PRO A 285 11.50 -5.02 7.71
N LEU A 286 11.15 -6.21 8.19
CA LEU A 286 9.75 -6.63 8.40
C LEU A 286 9.04 -5.74 9.44
N ILE A 287 9.73 -5.43 10.54
CA ILE A 287 9.28 -4.54 11.62
C ILE A 287 9.08 -3.12 11.14
N SER A 288 9.87 -2.70 10.16
CA SER A 288 9.88 -1.34 9.64
C SER A 288 8.85 -1.16 8.50
N ILE A 289 8.66 -2.22 7.70
CA ILE A 289 7.75 -2.29 6.55
C ILE A 289 6.29 -2.41 7.02
N VAL A 290 6.01 -3.22 8.04
CA VAL A 290 4.63 -3.48 8.48
C VAL A 290 3.91 -2.21 8.99
N PRO A 291 4.48 -1.40 9.91
CA PRO A 291 3.87 -0.16 10.36
C PRO A 291 3.64 0.82 9.21
N ALA A 292 4.60 0.92 8.30
CA ALA A 292 4.46 1.75 7.13
C ALA A 292 3.30 1.28 6.24
N ILE A 293 3.19 -0.03 5.93
CA ILE A 293 2.07 -0.59 5.17
C ILE A 293 0.75 -0.27 5.86
N ILE A 294 0.68 -0.36 7.18
CA ILE A 294 -0.52 -0.06 7.95
C ILE A 294 -0.90 1.43 7.80
N ILE A 295 0.04 2.39 7.93
CA ILE A 295 -0.25 3.83 7.71
C ILE A 295 -0.77 4.08 6.31
N GLY A 296 -0.04 3.55 5.31
CA GLY A 296 -0.33 3.77 3.90
C GLY A 296 -1.70 3.22 3.54
N THR A 297 -1.93 1.95 3.84
CA THR A 297 -3.21 1.29 3.55
C THR A 297 -4.35 1.93 4.31
N ALA A 298 -4.23 2.18 5.62
CA ALA A 298 -5.30 2.78 6.43
C ALA A 298 -5.67 4.20 5.98
N SER A 299 -4.67 5.00 5.57
CA SER A 299 -4.93 6.36 5.07
C SER A 299 -5.59 6.35 3.69
N ILE A 300 -5.14 5.47 2.80
CA ILE A 300 -5.73 5.31 1.46
C ILE A 300 -7.16 4.77 1.56
N THR A 301 -7.39 3.77 2.43
CA THR A 301 -8.72 3.17 2.62
C THR A 301 -9.73 4.20 3.11
N LEU A 302 -9.36 4.99 4.12
CA LEU A 302 -10.20 6.07 4.65
C LEU A 302 -10.53 7.09 3.55
N PHE A 303 -9.52 7.50 2.78
CA PHE A 303 -9.71 8.49 1.73
C PHE A 303 -10.65 7.98 0.62
N GLN A 304 -10.50 6.71 0.21
CA GLN A 304 -11.37 6.09 -0.80
C GLN A 304 -12.80 5.89 -0.29
N MET A 305 -13.00 5.49 0.98
CA MET A 305 -14.33 5.30 1.57
C MET A 305 -15.13 6.61 1.63
N VAL A 306 -14.50 7.68 2.09
CA VAL A 306 -15.16 8.99 2.21
C VAL A 306 -15.58 9.51 0.84
N ASN A 307 -14.74 9.36 -0.18
CA ASN A 307 -15.07 9.83 -1.53
C ASN A 307 -16.14 8.97 -2.21
N SER A 308 -16.15 7.65 -1.99
CA SER A 308 -17.19 6.78 -2.54
C SER A 308 -18.57 7.03 -1.93
N LYS A 309 -18.62 7.48 -0.67
CA LYS A 309 -19.86 7.83 0.05
C LYS A 309 -20.17 9.33 0.01
N SER A 310 -19.50 10.11 -0.85
CA SER A 310 -19.66 11.57 -0.94
C SER A 310 -21.11 12.03 -1.13
N SER A 311 -21.89 11.32 -1.95
CA SER A 311 -23.31 11.60 -2.17
C SER A 311 -24.17 11.34 -0.93
N TYR A 312 -23.87 10.27 -0.19
CA TYR A 312 -24.54 9.95 1.07
C TYR A 312 -24.19 10.98 2.16
N LEU A 313 -22.91 11.36 2.26
CA LEU A 313 -22.45 12.40 3.18
C LEU A 313 -23.08 13.77 2.90
N ALA A 314 -23.28 14.11 1.62
CA ALA A 314 -23.99 15.34 1.23
C ALA A 314 -25.46 15.33 1.69
N ARG A 315 -26.14 14.17 1.65
CA ARG A 315 -27.50 14.04 2.21
C ARG A 315 -27.48 14.13 3.73
N LEU A 316 -26.48 13.50 4.36
CA LEU A 316 -26.30 13.51 5.81
C LEU A 316 -26.10 14.94 6.35
N SER A 317 -25.39 15.79 5.61
CA SER A 317 -25.16 17.19 6.01
C SER A 317 -26.42 18.07 6.02
N ILE A 318 -27.49 17.66 5.35
CA ILE A 318 -28.76 18.42 5.26
C ILE A 318 -29.72 18.04 6.41
N LEU A 319 -29.42 16.99 7.17
CA LEU A 319 -30.29 16.56 8.27
C LEU A 319 -30.42 17.67 9.33
N PRO A 320 -31.59 17.81 9.99
CA PRO A 320 -31.84 18.84 11.02
C PRO A 320 -30.82 18.84 12.15
N ARG A 321 -30.17 17.69 12.36
CA ARG A 321 -29.12 17.50 13.34
C ARG A 321 -27.82 18.27 13.03
N PHE A 322 -27.62 18.67 11.78
CA PHE A 322 -26.47 19.43 11.31
C PHE A 322 -26.84 20.86 10.87
N ASN A 323 -28.00 21.36 11.31
CA ASN A 323 -28.55 22.65 10.88
C ASN A 323 -27.69 23.86 11.33
N ASP A 324 -26.88 23.68 12.38
CA ASP A 324 -25.96 24.72 12.84
C ASP A 324 -24.83 24.98 11.84
N LYS A 325 -24.48 26.26 11.63
CA LYS A 325 -23.40 26.69 10.74
C LYS A 325 -22.11 25.91 11.01
N GLN A 326 -21.57 25.27 9.98
CA GLN A 326 -20.35 24.46 10.00
C GLN A 326 -20.35 23.23 10.94
N SER A 327 -21.47 22.86 11.57
CA SER A 327 -21.51 21.74 12.53
C SER A 327 -21.07 20.42 11.89
N PHE A 328 -21.55 20.15 10.66
CA PHE A 328 -21.13 19.02 9.86
C PHE A 328 -19.63 19.06 9.53
N ALA A 329 -19.12 20.21 9.07
CA ALA A 329 -17.71 20.36 8.69
C ALA A 329 -16.77 20.14 9.89
N LYS A 330 -17.11 20.69 11.06
CA LYS A 330 -16.35 20.48 12.31
C LYS A 330 -16.40 19.01 12.76
N ALA A 331 -17.57 18.37 12.70
CA ALA A 331 -17.71 16.96 13.05
C ALA A 331 -16.94 16.04 12.08
N PHE A 332 -16.92 16.38 10.80
CA PHE A 332 -16.18 15.68 9.76
C PHE A 332 -14.66 15.80 9.92
N ILE A 333 -14.13 17.01 10.16
CA ILE A 333 -12.71 17.21 10.48
C ILE A 333 -12.31 16.38 11.70
N LYS A 334 -13.13 16.43 12.77
CA LYS A 334 -12.88 15.65 13.98
C LYS A 334 -12.91 14.14 13.74
N TYR A 335 -13.73 13.66 12.81
CA TYR A 335 -13.74 12.26 12.40
C TYR A 335 -12.42 11.84 11.74
N ILE A 336 -11.94 12.62 10.77
CA ILE A 336 -10.70 12.33 10.04
C ILE A 336 -9.48 12.37 10.97
N LEU A 337 -9.34 13.45 11.75
CA LEU A 337 -8.24 13.59 12.69
C LEU A 337 -8.24 12.51 13.77
N PHE A 338 -9.42 12.07 14.22
CA PHE A 338 -9.51 10.98 15.19
C PHE A 338 -9.05 9.64 14.61
N ASN A 339 -9.41 9.32 13.36
CA ASN A 339 -8.94 8.10 12.71
C ASN A 339 -7.43 8.11 12.46
N GLN A 340 -6.89 9.24 11.98
CA GLN A 340 -5.44 9.40 11.78
C GLN A 340 -4.68 9.36 13.11
N GLY A 341 -5.22 9.98 14.17
CA GLY A 341 -4.66 9.89 15.51
C GLY A 341 -4.67 8.47 16.08
N ALA A 342 -5.75 7.71 15.88
CA ALA A 342 -5.83 6.32 16.32
C ALA A 342 -4.78 5.44 15.61
N ILE A 343 -4.55 5.67 14.32
CA ILE A 343 -3.49 4.99 13.55
C ILE A 343 -2.11 5.32 14.16
N ILE A 344 -1.81 6.60 14.41
CA ILE A 344 -0.52 7.01 15.02
C ILE A 344 -0.29 6.33 16.36
N VAL A 345 -1.29 6.34 17.26
CA VAL A 345 -1.19 5.69 18.57
C VAL A 345 -0.92 4.20 18.42
N PHE A 346 -1.62 3.55 17.49
CA PHE A 346 -1.42 2.14 17.20
C PHE A 346 -0.01 1.82 16.72
N ILE A 347 0.56 2.65 15.84
CA ILE A 347 1.93 2.47 15.34
C ILE A 347 2.97 2.73 16.42
N ALA A 348 2.79 3.77 17.21
CA ALA A 348 3.67 4.03 18.36
C ALA A 348 3.71 2.80 19.29
N MET A 349 2.55 2.18 19.54
CA MET A 349 2.47 0.94 20.31
C MET A 349 3.19 -0.22 19.61
N LEU A 350 2.97 -0.44 18.31
CA LEU A 350 3.64 -1.51 17.55
C LEU A 350 5.17 -1.35 17.56
N VAL A 351 5.66 -0.14 17.28
CA VAL A 351 7.10 0.16 17.27
C VAL A 351 7.68 0.02 18.68
N ALA A 352 6.97 0.46 19.73
CA ALA A 352 7.40 0.28 21.11
C ALA A 352 7.55 -1.21 21.48
N ILE A 353 6.58 -2.05 21.12
CA ILE A 353 6.66 -3.51 21.33
C ILE A 353 7.90 -4.07 20.63
N THR A 354 8.16 -3.65 19.39
CA THR A 354 9.31 -4.16 18.63
C THR A 354 10.64 -3.74 19.25
N ILE A 355 10.75 -2.51 19.74
CA ILE A 355 11.99 -2.03 20.39
C ILE A 355 12.25 -2.76 21.69
N LEU A 356 11.21 -3.04 22.47
CA LEU A 356 11.34 -3.83 23.69
C LEU A 356 11.81 -5.27 23.43
N THR A 357 11.48 -5.83 22.27
CA THR A 357 11.91 -7.19 21.89
C THR A 357 13.27 -7.25 21.22
N PHE A 358 13.75 -6.15 20.65
CA PHE A 358 14.97 -6.09 19.85
C PHE A 358 15.93 -5.03 20.42
N GLU A 359 16.86 -5.46 21.28
CA GLU A 359 17.78 -4.59 22.05
C GLU A 359 18.71 -3.69 21.21
N HIS A 360 18.85 -3.96 19.91
CA HIS A 360 19.67 -3.19 18.96
C HIS A 360 18.95 -1.96 18.39
N LEU A 361 17.64 -1.83 18.57
CA LEU A 361 16.90 -0.62 18.18
C LEU A 361 16.93 0.39 19.34
N SER A 362 17.66 1.49 19.16
CA SER A 362 17.73 2.53 20.19
C SER A 362 16.41 3.30 20.34
N TRP A 363 16.15 3.84 21.54
CA TRP A 363 15.06 4.79 21.77
C TRP A 363 15.12 6.03 20.86
N GLY A 364 16.31 6.38 20.33
CA GLY A 364 16.43 7.43 19.31
C GLY A 364 15.71 7.07 18.00
N ILE A 365 15.78 5.81 17.56
CA ILE A 365 15.09 5.31 16.37
C ILE A 365 13.57 5.32 16.61
N TYR A 366 13.11 4.94 17.81
CA TYR A 366 11.70 5.05 18.20
C TYR A 366 11.14 6.45 17.93
N PHE A 367 11.80 7.47 18.46
CA PHE A 367 11.36 8.85 18.34
C PHE A 367 11.36 9.29 16.88
N LYS A 368 12.42 8.98 16.11
CA LYS A 368 12.50 9.32 14.69
C LYS A 368 11.34 8.70 13.89
N VAL A 369 11.05 7.41 14.07
CA VAL A 369 9.96 6.71 13.37
C VAL A 369 8.59 7.26 13.76
N CYS A 370 8.35 7.53 15.05
CA CYS A 370 7.10 8.14 15.50
C CYS A 370 6.89 9.55 14.95
N LEU A 371 7.94 10.40 14.95
CA LEU A 371 7.88 11.75 14.39
C LEU A 371 7.60 11.72 12.88
N LEU A 372 8.25 10.80 12.17
CA LEU A 372 8.02 10.58 10.74
C LEU A 372 6.57 10.13 10.48
N ALA A 373 6.03 9.23 11.31
CA ALA A 373 4.66 8.72 11.17
C ALA A 373 3.65 9.84 11.38
N ILE A 374 3.88 10.72 12.36
CA ILE A 374 3.07 11.93 12.57
C ILE A 374 3.14 12.84 11.34
N ALA A 375 4.32 13.11 10.81
CA ALA A 375 4.48 13.94 9.62
C ALA A 375 3.71 13.36 8.42
N LEU A 376 3.77 12.05 8.20
CA LEU A 376 3.04 11.37 7.13
C LEU A 376 1.53 11.49 7.31
N CYS A 377 1.00 11.24 8.51
CA CYS A 377 -0.43 11.38 8.79
C CYS A 377 -0.92 12.83 8.62
N LEU A 378 -0.10 13.83 8.97
CA LEU A 378 -0.40 15.24 8.75
C LEU A 378 -0.43 15.60 7.27
N ILE A 379 0.56 15.17 6.48
CA ILE A 379 0.57 15.38 5.02
C ILE A 379 -0.64 14.72 4.38
N ASN A 380 -0.92 13.47 4.73
CA ASN A 380 -2.06 12.74 4.20
C ASN A 380 -3.37 13.48 4.53
N SER A 381 -3.57 13.89 5.78
CA SER A 381 -4.72 14.69 6.18
C SER A 381 -4.82 15.99 5.39
N ALA A 382 -3.71 16.71 5.23
CA ALA A 382 -3.66 17.96 4.47
C ALA A 382 -4.07 17.74 2.99
N LEU A 383 -3.57 16.69 2.34
CA LEU A 383 -3.93 16.31 0.98
C LEU A 383 -5.42 15.95 0.87
N MET A 384 -5.95 15.21 1.83
CA MET A 384 -7.37 14.85 1.86
C MET A 384 -8.26 16.12 1.96
N PHE A 385 -7.97 17.00 2.90
CA PHE A 385 -8.70 18.27 3.06
C PHE A 385 -8.53 19.18 1.86
N PHE A 386 -7.35 19.23 1.25
CA PHE A 386 -7.12 20.02 0.04
C PHE A 386 -7.95 19.48 -1.14
N CYS A 387 -8.01 18.16 -1.32
CA CYS A 387 -8.85 17.52 -2.34
C CYS A 387 -10.33 17.88 -2.16
N TRP A 388 -10.87 17.69 -0.95
CA TRP A 388 -12.28 18.00 -0.66
C TRP A 388 -12.57 19.49 -0.73
N SER A 389 -11.62 20.33 -0.31
CA SER A 389 -11.74 21.78 -0.42
C SER A 389 -11.82 22.23 -1.87
N ASN A 390 -11.22 21.53 -2.83
CA ASN A 390 -11.19 21.97 -4.23
C ASN A 390 -12.33 21.41 -5.10
N LYS A 391 -13.19 20.53 -4.59
CA LYS A 391 -14.17 19.76 -5.40
C LYS A 391 -13.52 19.13 -6.65
N SER A 392 -12.25 18.76 -6.54
CA SER A 392 -11.48 18.28 -7.69
C SER A 392 -12.04 16.94 -8.13
N THR A 393 -12.49 16.84 -9.37
CA THR A 393 -12.78 15.56 -10.04
C THR A 393 -11.53 14.70 -10.20
N GLY A 394 -10.33 15.31 -10.08
CA GLY A 394 -9.03 14.64 -10.08
C GLY A 394 -8.59 14.08 -8.73
N PHE A 395 -9.48 13.43 -7.98
CA PHE A 395 -9.17 12.75 -6.71
C PHE A 395 -8.01 11.74 -6.84
N GLN A 396 -7.89 11.08 -8.00
CA GLN A 396 -6.79 10.17 -8.34
C GLN A 396 -5.41 10.78 -8.08
N LYS A 397 -5.22 12.07 -8.43
CA LYS A 397 -3.94 12.76 -8.27
C LYS A 397 -3.49 12.74 -6.81
N TYR A 398 -4.42 12.95 -5.89
CA TYR A 398 -4.16 12.97 -4.46
C TYR A 398 -3.89 11.58 -3.90
N ILE A 399 -4.61 10.54 -4.36
CA ILE A 399 -4.28 9.16 -3.96
C ILE A 399 -2.86 8.80 -4.40
N PHE A 400 -2.47 9.15 -5.63
CA PHE A 400 -1.12 8.89 -6.12
C PHE A 400 -0.06 9.61 -5.29
N ILE A 401 -0.30 10.87 -4.87
CA ILE A 401 0.61 11.58 -3.98
C ILE A 401 0.68 10.91 -2.60
N ILE A 402 -0.44 10.41 -2.07
CA ILE A 402 -0.46 9.64 -0.80
C ILE A 402 0.35 8.34 -0.93
N VAL A 403 0.22 7.61 -2.05
CA VAL A 403 1.03 6.42 -2.34
C VAL A 403 2.51 6.77 -2.47
N PHE A 404 2.84 7.89 -3.11
CA PHE A 404 4.22 8.38 -3.21
C PHE A 404 4.81 8.68 -1.83
N ASN A 405 4.08 9.41 -0.99
CA ASN A 405 4.52 9.71 0.38
C ASN A 405 4.69 8.44 1.21
N PHE A 406 3.85 7.42 1.01
CA PHE A 406 4.00 6.11 1.64
C PHE A 406 5.30 5.40 1.22
N ILE A 407 5.64 5.41 -0.06
CA ILE A 407 6.87 4.78 -0.56
C ILE A 407 8.11 5.54 -0.08
N LEU A 408 8.05 6.87 -0.04
CA LEU A 408 9.12 7.68 0.52
C LEU A 408 9.29 7.40 2.02
N PHE A 409 8.20 7.29 2.77
CA PHE A 409 8.22 6.93 4.18
C PHE A 409 8.85 5.56 4.46
N MET A 410 8.49 4.55 3.66
CA MET A 410 9.10 3.21 3.73
C MET A 410 10.63 3.27 3.56
N LEU A 411 11.10 4.04 2.58
CA LEU A 411 12.53 4.19 2.31
C LEU A 411 13.26 4.90 3.45
N LEU A 412 12.67 5.97 4.01
CA LEU A 412 13.24 6.70 5.14
C LEU A 412 13.33 5.83 6.40
N ILE A 413 12.30 5.01 6.66
CA ILE A 413 12.31 4.07 7.77
C ILE A 413 13.42 3.02 7.58
N LEU A 414 13.56 2.45 6.37
CA LEU A 414 14.58 1.44 6.07
C LEU A 414 16.00 2.02 6.23
N GLU A 415 16.21 3.27 5.83
CA GLU A 415 17.49 3.96 6.04
C GLU A 415 17.79 4.16 7.54
N MET A 416 16.79 4.55 8.33
CA MET A 416 16.95 4.77 9.78
C MET A 416 17.23 3.47 10.53
N THR A 417 16.64 2.36 10.10
CA THR A 417 16.85 1.07 10.75
C THR A 417 18.18 0.42 10.38
N HIS A 418 18.71 0.68 9.18
CA HIS A 418 20.00 0.14 8.74
C HIS A 418 21.20 0.95 9.27
N ASN A 419 21.10 2.28 9.26
CA ASN A 419 22.22 3.15 9.63
C ASN A 419 22.16 3.64 11.10
N GLY A 420 21.10 3.28 11.83
CA GLY A 420 20.97 3.56 13.26
C GLY A 420 21.09 5.04 13.62
N ILE A 421 22.00 5.36 14.55
CA ILE A 421 22.23 6.72 15.08
C ILE A 421 22.89 7.62 14.00
N ASP A 422 23.74 7.05 13.14
CA ASP A 422 24.48 7.72 12.07
C ASP A 422 23.63 7.93 10.79
N SER A 423 22.31 7.75 10.89
CA SER A 423 21.40 8.05 9.78
C SER A 423 21.62 9.49 9.27
N ALA A 424 21.76 9.66 7.95
CA ALA A 424 21.93 10.97 7.29
C ALA A 424 20.80 11.97 7.60
N ILE A 425 19.65 11.47 8.08
CA ILE A 425 18.50 12.25 8.48
C ILE A 425 18.67 12.70 9.93
N SER A 426 19.12 13.93 10.11
CA SER A 426 19.20 14.54 11.43
C SER A 426 17.80 14.71 12.05
N LEU A 427 17.71 14.62 13.39
CA LEU A 427 16.46 14.85 14.12
C LEU A 427 15.89 16.25 13.85
N SER A 428 16.77 17.25 13.66
CA SER A 428 16.40 18.62 13.29
C SER A 428 15.67 18.68 11.95
N SER A 429 16.10 17.89 10.96
CA SER A 429 15.46 17.83 9.64
C SER A 429 14.06 17.19 9.70
N ILE A 430 13.86 16.19 10.56
CA ILE A 430 12.53 15.58 10.77
C ILE A 430 11.58 16.59 11.42
N PHE A 431 12.08 17.36 12.38
CA PHE A 431 11.29 18.36 13.09
C PHE A 431 10.85 19.51 12.19
N THR A 432 11.74 20.02 11.32
CA THR A 432 11.38 21.06 10.34
C THR A 432 10.33 20.56 9.35
N VAL A 433 10.48 19.33 8.84
CA VAL A 433 9.47 18.70 7.98
C VAL A 433 8.13 18.60 8.72
N MET A 434 8.12 18.13 9.97
CA MET A 434 6.89 18.03 10.76
C MET A 434 6.19 19.39 10.91
N LEU A 435 6.92 20.45 11.24
CA LEU A 435 6.35 21.81 11.38
C LEU A 435 5.74 22.31 10.06
N VAL A 436 6.41 22.07 8.94
CA VAL A 436 5.89 22.38 7.61
C VAL A 436 4.60 21.59 7.35
N CYS A 437 4.58 20.30 7.68
CA CYS A 437 3.38 19.46 7.51
C CYS A 437 2.21 19.91 8.41
N ALA A 438 2.50 20.30 9.65
CA ALA A 438 1.51 20.81 10.57
C ALA A 438 0.90 22.14 10.08
N SER A 439 1.73 23.07 9.62
CA SER A 439 1.26 24.35 9.07
C SER A 439 0.41 24.16 7.81
N LEU A 440 0.81 23.25 6.91
CA LEU A 440 0.02 22.86 5.73
C LEU A 440 -1.33 22.23 6.13
N CYS A 441 -1.34 21.35 7.13
CA CYS A 441 -2.58 20.73 7.62
C CYS A 441 -3.53 21.78 8.22
N VAL A 442 -3.02 22.70 9.05
CA VAL A 442 -3.84 23.80 9.61
C VAL A 442 -4.38 24.71 8.51
N TYR A 443 -3.55 25.07 7.53
CA TYR A 443 -3.97 25.89 6.39
C TYR A 443 -5.10 25.23 5.59
N THR A 444 -4.96 23.93 5.27
CA THR A 444 -5.97 23.18 4.50
C THR A 444 -7.27 22.97 5.26
N ILE A 445 -7.20 22.74 6.57
CA ILE A 445 -8.39 22.68 7.46
C ILE A 445 -9.10 24.03 7.48
N ARG A 446 -8.38 25.15 7.65
CA ARG A 446 -8.97 26.50 7.62
C ARG A 446 -9.65 26.78 6.29
N ARG A 447 -8.99 26.42 5.17
CA ARG A 447 -9.56 26.55 3.82
C ARG A 447 -10.83 25.72 3.63
N TYR A 448 -10.87 24.49 4.16
CA TYR A 448 -12.05 23.64 4.13
C TYR A 448 -13.21 24.25 4.92
N LEU A 449 -12.96 24.74 6.14
CA LEU A 449 -13.96 25.41 6.98
C LEU A 449 -14.53 26.68 6.34
N HIS A 450 -13.67 27.51 5.73
CA HIS A 450 -14.09 28.74 5.04
C HIS A 450 -15.00 28.45 3.83
N ARG A 451 -14.92 27.27 3.20
CA ARG A 451 -15.87 26.96 2.12
C ARG A 451 -17.28 26.69 2.64
N PHE A 452 -17.43 26.06 3.80
CA PHE A 452 -18.73 25.79 4.40
C PHE A 452 -19.41 27.03 5.00
N THR A 453 -18.72 28.18 5.08
CA THR A 453 -19.36 29.47 5.41
C THR A 453 -19.95 30.19 4.21
N VAL A 454 -19.44 29.94 3.01
CA VAL A 454 -19.80 30.70 1.80
C VAL A 454 -20.93 30.03 0.99
N THR A 455 -21.20 28.75 1.24
CA THR A 455 -22.21 27.95 0.50
C THR A 455 -23.52 27.73 1.26
N VAL A 456 -23.84 28.55 2.26
CA VAL A 456 -25.14 28.54 2.96
C VAL A 456 -25.90 29.80 2.59
#